data_AF-A0AAE4TQ57-F1
#
_entry.id   AF-A0AAE4TQ57-F1
#
_cell.length_a   1.000
_cell.length_b   1.000
_cell.length_c   1.000
_cell.angle_alpha   90.00
_cell.angle_beta   90.00
_cell.angle_gamma   90.00
#
_symmetry.space_group_name_H-M   'P 1'
#
loop_
_entity.id
_entity.type
_entity.pdbx_description
1 polymer ?
#
loop_
_entity_poly.entity_id
_entity_poly.type
_entity_poly.pdbx_seq_one_letter_code
_entity_poly.pdbx_strand_id
1 'polypeptide(L)'
;MDIAISTHYQDYLLWGLLLLGGLPLLSYPFVVLASLMGLASRTTINVHWFYRLMNKSFLWGTLAYPLVYIPCYWLARAENGSLSLGYATLPLLFLALLYLCFRWMDVPPKDKRPDNDKDPD
;
A
#
# COMPACT_ATOMS: atom_id res chain seq x y z
N MET A 1 -37.08 -14.73 6.77
CA MET A 1 -36.05 -14.78 7.84
C MET A 1 -34.66 -14.48 7.27
N ASP A 2 -34.51 -14.39 5.96
CA ASP A 2 -33.24 -14.23 5.23
C ASP A 2 -32.69 -12.79 5.18
N ILE A 3 -33.55 -11.78 5.25
CA ILE A 3 -33.14 -10.36 5.09
C ILE A 3 -32.31 -9.88 6.29
N ALA A 4 -32.63 -10.35 7.50
CA ALA A 4 -31.90 -9.98 8.71
C ALA A 4 -30.50 -10.62 8.77
N ILE A 5 -30.34 -11.81 8.19
CA ILE A 5 -29.05 -12.53 8.15
C ILE A 5 -28.12 -11.85 7.14
N SER A 6 -28.63 -11.42 5.98
CA SER A 6 -27.81 -10.74 4.98
C SER A 6 -27.28 -9.39 5.46
N THR A 7 -28.10 -8.61 6.18
CA THR A 7 -27.67 -7.31 6.72
C THR A 7 -26.57 -7.47 7.76
N HIS A 8 -26.73 -8.42 8.71
CA HIS A 8 -25.68 -8.68 9.71
C HIS A 8 -24.35 -9.10 9.07
N TYR A 9 -24.38 -9.95 8.04
CA TYR A 9 -23.15 -10.37 7.36
C TYR A 9 -22.46 -9.23 6.62
N GLN A 10 -23.21 -8.34 5.99
CA GLN A 10 -22.66 -7.14 5.36
C GLN A 10 -22.00 -6.20 6.37
N ASP A 11 -22.61 -6.03 7.54
CA ASP A 11 -22.04 -5.21 8.62
C ASP A 11 -20.73 -5.80 9.13
N TYR A 12 -20.68 -7.12 9.39
CA TYR A 12 -19.44 -7.78 9.82
C TYR A 12 -18.33 -7.70 8.77
N LEU A 13 -18.66 -7.86 7.49
CA LEU A 13 -17.70 -7.69 6.40
C LEU A 13 -17.18 -6.26 6.32
N LEU A 14 -18.07 -5.27 6.44
CA LEU A 14 -17.69 -3.87 6.40
C LEU A 14 -16.75 -3.51 7.55
N TRP A 15 -17.11 -3.88 8.78
CA TRP A 15 -16.27 -3.69 9.96
C TRP A 15 -14.94 -4.45 9.83
N GLY A 16 -14.96 -5.66 9.28
CA GLY A 16 -13.77 -6.44 8.98
C GLY A 16 -12.83 -5.74 7.99
N LEU A 17 -13.36 -5.23 6.88
CA LEU A 17 -12.59 -4.49 5.87
C LEU A 17 -12.03 -3.18 6.44
N LEU A 18 -12.83 -2.44 7.22
CA LEU A 18 -12.37 -1.23 7.90
C LEU A 18 -11.26 -1.55 8.89
N LEU A 19 -11.41 -2.58 9.73
CA LEU A 19 -10.37 -3.00 10.66
C LEU A 19 -9.10 -3.44 9.94
N LEU A 20 -9.22 -4.17 8.84
CA LEU A 20 -8.09 -4.63 8.04
C LEU A 20 -7.36 -3.46 7.36
N GLY A 21 -8.10 -2.46 6.86
CA GLY A 21 -7.54 -1.19 6.36
C GLY A 21 -7.06 -0.24 7.47
N GLY A 22 -7.58 -0.36 8.69
CA GLY A 22 -7.12 0.41 9.85
C GLY A 22 -5.87 -0.19 10.49
N LEU A 23 -5.55 -1.45 10.21
CA LEU A 23 -4.39 -2.15 10.76
C LEU A 23 -3.04 -1.44 10.48
N PRO A 24 -2.77 -0.99 9.24
CA PRO A 24 -1.55 -0.24 8.93
C PRO A 24 -1.48 1.10 9.68
N LEU A 25 -2.63 1.67 10.05
CA LEU A 25 -2.73 2.93 10.77
C LEU A 25 -2.10 2.83 12.18
N LEU A 26 -2.12 1.66 12.81
CA LEU A 26 -1.44 1.40 14.09
C LEU A 26 0.08 1.52 13.97
N SER A 27 0.64 1.03 12.86
CA SER A 27 2.06 1.14 12.55
C SER A 27 2.45 2.48 11.93
N TYR A 28 1.47 3.32 11.59
CA TYR A 28 1.66 4.57 10.86
C TYR A 28 2.72 5.53 11.42
N PRO A 29 2.83 5.79 12.74
CA PRO A 29 3.88 6.68 13.24
C PRO A 29 5.29 6.19 12.87
N PHE A 30 5.52 4.87 12.90
CA PHE A 30 6.80 4.28 12.48
C PHE A 30 7.00 4.37 10.97
N VAL A 31 5.93 4.10 10.21
CA VAL A 31 5.96 4.13 8.74
C VAL A 31 6.19 5.55 8.21
N VAL A 32 5.61 6.58 8.84
CA VAL A 32 5.87 8.00 8.51
C VAL A 32 7.32 8.35 8.80
N LEU A 33 7.84 7.97 9.96
CA LEU A 33 9.25 8.23 10.29
C LEU A 33 10.19 7.54 9.30
N ALA A 34 9.93 6.28 8.97
CA ALA A 34 10.66 5.55 7.93
C ALA A 34 10.55 6.24 6.57
N SER A 35 9.35 6.76 6.24
CA SER A 35 9.10 7.45 4.98
C SER A 35 9.83 8.77 4.89
N LEU A 36 9.85 9.54 5.99
CA LEU A 36 10.56 10.81 6.11
C LEU A 36 12.07 10.59 6.05
N MET A 37 12.57 9.56 6.74
CA MET A 37 13.98 9.19 6.73
C MET A 37 14.43 8.71 5.35
N GLY A 38 13.59 7.95 4.64
CA GLY A 38 13.83 7.54 3.25
C GLY A 38 13.83 8.73 2.27
N LEU A 39 12.96 9.72 2.47
CA LEU A 39 12.92 10.96 1.69
C LEU A 39 14.11 11.89 1.96
N ALA A 40 14.57 11.95 3.21
CA ALA A 40 15.71 12.75 3.64
C ALA A 40 17.06 12.10 3.26
N SER A 41 17.09 10.79 3.08
CA SER A 41 18.30 10.06 2.71
C SER A 41 18.72 10.38 1.28
N ARG A 42 19.92 10.95 1.12
CA ARG A 42 20.54 11.12 -0.19
C ARG A 42 21.13 9.77 -0.61
N THR A 43 20.44 9.08 -1.51
CA THR A 43 20.98 7.89 -2.16
C THR A 43 22.21 8.29 -2.99
N THR A 44 23.40 7.90 -2.54
CA THR A 44 24.70 8.11 -3.22
C THR A 44 24.97 7.04 -4.29
N ILE A 45 24.15 6.00 -4.32
CA ILE A 45 24.24 4.86 -5.25
C ILE A 45 23.42 5.18 -6.51
N ASN A 46 24.02 4.92 -7.68
CA ASN A 46 23.44 5.19 -9.00
C ASN A 46 22.38 4.13 -9.34
N VAL A 47 21.22 4.20 -8.67
CA VAL A 47 20.07 3.33 -8.93
C VAL A 47 19.31 3.79 -10.18
N HIS A 48 18.81 2.84 -10.97
CA HIS A 48 18.01 3.12 -12.17
C HIS A 48 16.85 4.08 -11.83
N TRP A 49 16.59 5.06 -12.68
CA TRP A 49 15.56 6.10 -12.47
C TRP A 49 14.18 5.54 -12.10
N PHE A 50 13.82 4.39 -12.66
CA PHE A 50 12.58 3.67 -12.38
C PHE A 50 12.43 3.29 -10.89
N TYR A 51 13.47 2.70 -10.28
CA TYR A 51 13.46 2.36 -8.85
C TYR A 51 13.41 3.60 -7.98
N ARG A 52 14.06 4.70 -8.40
CA ARG A 52 14.04 5.96 -7.67
C ARG A 52 12.65 6.60 -7.67
N LEU A 53 11.94 6.52 -8.80
CA LEU A 53 10.56 6.98 -8.93
C LEU A 53 9.62 6.13 -8.09
N MET A 54 9.72 4.79 -8.17
CA MET A 54 8.90 3.88 -7.38
C MET A 54 9.09 4.07 -5.88
N ASN A 55 10.32 4.23 -5.41
CA ASN A 55 10.59 4.44 -4.00
C ASN A 55 9.99 5.77 -3.51
N LYS A 56 10.15 6.87 -4.29
CA LYS A 56 9.48 8.14 -3.97
C LYS A 56 7.95 8.00 -3.96
N SER A 57 7.37 7.34 -4.96
CA SER A 57 5.92 7.12 -5.03
C SER A 57 5.41 6.26 -3.88
N PHE A 58 6.18 5.26 -3.44
CA PHE A 58 5.85 4.44 -2.28
C PHE A 58 5.87 5.27 -0.99
N LEU A 59 6.94 6.03 -0.76
CA LEU A 59 7.07 6.89 0.43
C LEU A 59 5.93 7.93 0.49
N TRP A 60 5.65 8.60 -0.63
CA TRP A 60 4.54 9.57 -0.72
C TRP A 60 3.17 8.92 -0.63
N GLY A 61 2.97 7.77 -1.28
CA GLY A 61 1.71 7.03 -1.24
C GLY A 61 1.41 6.53 0.16
N THR A 62 2.42 6.08 0.90
CA THR A 62 2.25 5.64 2.29
C THR A 62 1.93 6.82 3.20
N LEU A 63 2.53 7.99 2.97
CA LEU A 63 2.22 9.24 3.69
C LEU A 63 0.80 9.77 3.37
N ALA A 64 0.30 9.51 2.16
CA ALA A 64 -1.07 9.82 1.76
C ALA A 64 -2.10 8.82 2.31
N TYR A 65 -1.68 7.65 2.81
CA TYR A 65 -2.55 6.58 3.28
C TYR A 65 -3.63 7.01 4.29
N PRO A 66 -3.31 7.69 5.41
CA PRO A 66 -4.33 8.15 6.36
C PRO A 66 -5.27 9.17 5.73
N LEU A 67 -4.76 9.96 4.77
CA LEU A 67 -5.53 10.97 4.05
C LEU A 67 -6.57 10.31 3.11
N VAL A 68 -6.32 9.08 2.66
CA VAL A 68 -7.29 8.26 1.91
C VAL A 68 -8.21 7.48 2.86
N TYR A 69 -7.67 6.95 3.96
CA TYR A 69 -8.41 6.13 4.91
C TYR A 69 -9.44 6.93 5.73
N ILE A 70 -9.09 8.12 6.23
CA ILE A 70 -9.98 8.97 7.05
C ILE A 70 -11.28 9.35 6.31
N PRO A 71 -11.25 9.90 5.08
CA PRO A 71 -12.48 10.19 4.35
C PRO A 71 -13.24 8.93 3.96
N CYS A 72 -12.56 7.82 3.61
CA CYS A 72 -13.25 6.55 3.34
C CYS A 72 -13.98 6.02 4.59
N TYR A 73 -13.36 6.10 5.76
CA TYR A 73 -13.98 5.73 7.03
C TYR A 73 -15.19 6.63 7.35
N TRP A 74 -15.07 7.93 7.10
CA TRP A 74 -16.15 8.87 7.36
C TRP A 74 -17.33 8.68 6.41
N LEU A 75 -17.08 8.46 5.11
CA LEU A 75 -18.12 8.15 4.12
C LEU A 75 -18.76 6.79 4.37
N ALA A 76 -17.97 5.75 4.70
CA ALA A 76 -18.50 4.43 5.05
C ALA A 76 -19.40 4.49 6.30
N ARG A 77 -19.13 5.41 7.23
CA ARG A 77 -20.00 5.63 8.40
C ARG A 77 -21.24 6.47 8.09
N ALA A 78 -21.17 7.36 7.10
CA ALA A 78 -22.26 8.25 6.73
C ALA A 78 -23.31 7.57 5.82
N GLU A 79 -22.89 6.60 5.00
CA GLU A 79 -23.80 5.86 4.12
C GLU A 79 -24.18 4.48 4.68
N ASN A 80 -25.49 4.23 4.75
CA ASN A 80 -26.05 2.91 5.05
C ASN A 80 -26.45 2.23 3.72
N GLY A 81 -25.57 1.41 3.15
CA GLY A 81 -25.88 0.70 1.90
C GLY A 81 -24.67 0.10 1.17
N SER A 82 -24.89 -0.39 -0.05
CA SER A 82 -23.88 -1.06 -0.89
C SER A 82 -22.66 -0.20 -1.23
N LEU A 83 -22.83 1.13 -1.26
CA LEU A 83 -21.76 2.09 -1.50
C LEU A 83 -20.76 2.15 -0.33
N SER A 84 -21.22 1.92 0.90
CA SER A 84 -20.39 1.84 2.11
C SER A 84 -19.35 0.72 2.01
N LEU A 85 -19.72 -0.40 1.39
CA LEU A 85 -18.82 -1.52 1.10
C LEU A 85 -17.75 -1.16 0.06
N GLY A 86 -18.11 -0.32 -0.91
CA GLY A 86 -17.18 0.24 -1.91
C GLY A 86 -16.14 1.17 -1.27
N TYR A 87 -16.58 2.04 -0.36
CA TYR A 87 -15.67 2.90 0.41
C TYR A 87 -14.75 2.10 1.33
N ALA A 88 -15.20 0.98 1.88
CA ALA A 88 -14.39 0.07 2.69
C ALA A 88 -13.34 -0.71 1.87
N THR A 89 -13.60 -1.01 0.59
CA THR A 89 -12.65 -1.71 -0.30
C THR A 89 -11.58 -0.79 -0.87
N LEU A 90 -11.87 0.51 -1.03
CA LEU A 90 -10.97 1.52 -1.56
C LEU A 90 -9.61 1.61 -0.82
N PRO A 91 -9.54 1.67 0.53
CA PRO A 91 -8.27 1.68 1.25
C PRO A 91 -7.51 0.36 1.11
N LEU A 92 -8.19 -0.78 0.94
CA LEU A 92 -7.56 -2.07 0.67
C LEU A 92 -6.94 -2.13 -0.73
N LEU A 93 -7.63 -1.57 -1.71
CA LEU A 93 -7.14 -1.47 -3.09
C LEU A 93 -5.90 -0.58 -3.15
N PHE A 94 -5.91 0.54 -2.43
CA PHE A 94 -4.73 1.39 -2.28
C PHE A 94 -3.57 0.68 -1.57
N LEU A 95 -3.87 -0.14 -0.56
CA LEU A 95 -2.87 -0.97 0.12
C LEU A 95 -2.26 -2.02 -0.81
N ALA A 96 -3.07 -2.66 -1.64
CA ALA A 96 -2.61 -3.61 -2.64
C ALA A 96 -1.69 -2.94 -3.68
N LEU A 97 -2.00 -1.69 -4.05
CA LEU A 97 -1.19 -0.90 -4.97
C LEU A 97 0.15 -0.49 -4.34
N LEU A 98 0.16 -0.11 -3.06
CA LEU A 98 1.38 0.12 -2.28
C LEU A 98 2.22 -1.15 -2.15
N TYR A 99 1.59 -2.27 -1.85
CA TYR A 99 2.25 -3.57 -1.77
C TYR A 99 2.86 -3.99 -3.11
N LEU A 100 2.16 -3.76 -4.22
CA LEU A 100 2.70 -3.99 -5.55
C LEU A 100 3.92 -3.10 -5.83
N CYS A 101 3.86 -1.84 -5.39
CA CYS A 101 5.00 -0.93 -5.49
C CYS A 101 6.22 -1.45 -4.72
N PHE A 102 6.01 -1.92 -3.50
CA PHE A 102 7.05 -2.53 -2.68
C PHE A 102 7.60 -3.81 -3.33
N ARG A 103 6.71 -4.70 -3.80
CA ARG A 103 7.07 -5.96 -4.45
C ARG A 103 7.95 -5.74 -5.67
N TRP A 104 7.68 -4.73 -6.49
CA TRP A 104 8.51 -4.37 -7.64
C TRP A 104 9.84 -3.72 -7.24
N MET A 105 9.91 -3.03 -6.10
CA MET A 105 11.17 -2.52 -5.56
C MET A 105 12.11 -3.65 -5.11
N ASP A 106 11.56 -4.75 -4.59
CA ASP A 106 12.30 -5.89 -4.01
C ASP A 106 12.69 -6.95 -5.04
N VAL A 107 12.27 -6.83 -6.32
CA VAL A 107 12.71 -7.75 -7.36
C VAL A 107 14.14 -7.36 -7.74
N PRO A 108 15.16 -8.19 -7.43
CA PRO A 108 16.52 -7.87 -7.81
C PRO A 108 16.58 -7.75 -9.34
N PRO A 109 17.23 -6.71 -9.88
CA PRO A 109 17.47 -6.64 -11.31
C PRO A 109 18.20 -7.92 -11.69
N LYS A 110 17.61 -8.68 -12.60
CA LYS A 110 18.17 -9.92 -13.12
C LYS A 110 19.54 -9.56 -13.69
N ASP A 111 20.58 -9.86 -12.92
CA ASP A 111 21.97 -9.59 -13.26
C ASP A 111 22.26 -10.33 -14.55
N LYS A 112 22.21 -9.61 -15.67
CA LYS A 112 22.82 -10.09 -16.91
C LYS A 112 24.32 -9.98 -16.67
N ARG A 113 24.90 -10.95 -15.97
CA ARG A 113 26.35 -11.14 -16.03
C ARG A 113 26.71 -11.27 -17.52
N PRO A 114 27.61 -10.44 -18.05
CA PRO A 114 28.28 -10.80 -19.28
C PRO A 114 29.14 -12.03 -18.96
N ASP A 115 28.80 -13.18 -19.53
CA ASP A 115 29.75 -14.28 -19.69
C ASP A 115 30.92 -13.73 -20.50
N ASN A 116 31.97 -13.30 -19.80
CA ASN A 116 33.28 -13.13 -20.39
C ASN A 116 34.10 -14.36 -19.97
N ASP A 117 33.70 -15.51 -20.51
CA ASP A 117 34.53 -16.70 -20.57
C ASP A 117 35.53 -16.49 -21.72
N LYS A 118 36.59 -15.77 -21.39
CA LYS A 118 37.83 -15.69 -22.16
C LYS A 118 38.98 -15.64 -21.17
N ASP A 119 39.46 -16.79 -20.75
CA ASP A 119 40.85 -16.94 -20.37
C ASP A 119 41.62 -17.62 -21.52
N PRO A 120 42.74 -17.03 -21.98
CA PRO A 120 43.63 -17.60 -22.97
C PRO A 120 44.88 -18.20 -22.31
N ASP A 121 45.02 -19.53 -22.33
CA ASP A 121 46.32 -20.20 -22.17
C ASP A 121 46.47 -21.38 -23.15
#